data_AF-A0A662BF99-F1
#
_entry.id   AF-A0A662BF99-F1
#
_cell.length_a   1.000
_cell.length_b   1.000
_cell.length_c   1.000
_cell.angle_alpha   90.00
_cell.angle_beta   90.00
_cell.angle_gamma   90.00
#
_symmetry.space_group_name_H-M   'P 1'
#
loop_
_entity.id
_entity.type
_entity.pdbx_description
1 polymer ?
#
loop_
_entity_poly.entity_id
_entity_poly.type
_entity_poly.pdbx_seq_one_letter_code
_entity_poly.pdbx_strand_id
1 'polypeptide(L)'
;MKTKFIINRFNVIILWLFVTLSYTSALSQDLEPRLLSAIPTGGNIVIASYSHSAGNILVDSALPIEDLDASLNNFVFGYAKSFKLFNKLTKVDMIIPISLGKYNAIVEGEKTNVNRNGFGDPLFRISMILVGVTPLKPQDYFKQEPEKFKLGLIFRFKVPLGEYDPDKLLNIGTNRWSF
;
A
#
# COMPACT_ATOMS: atom_id res chain seq x y z
N MET A 1 3.61 27.99 51.31
CA MET A 1 2.92 26.68 51.19
C MET A 1 3.43 26.01 49.92
N LYS A 2 4.28 24.98 49.99
CA LYS A 2 4.89 24.32 48.82
C LYS A 2 4.07 23.09 48.44
N THR A 3 3.34 23.15 47.33
CA THR A 3 2.55 22.03 46.80
C THR A 3 3.49 21.01 46.15
N LYS A 4 3.63 19.82 46.75
CA LYS A 4 4.38 18.72 46.14
C LYS A 4 3.52 18.07 45.06
N PHE A 5 3.95 18.17 43.80
CA PHE A 5 3.39 17.35 42.71
C PHE A 5 3.77 15.88 42.95
N ILE A 6 2.79 15.04 43.26
CA ILE A 6 2.95 13.59 43.33
C ILE A 6 2.73 13.05 41.92
N ILE A 7 3.82 12.78 41.21
CA ILE A 7 3.76 12.18 39.88
C ILE A 7 3.55 10.67 40.05
N ASN A 8 2.41 10.16 39.57
CA ASN A 8 2.10 8.73 39.62
C ASN A 8 3.07 7.95 38.71
N ARG A 9 3.76 6.94 39.27
CA ARG A 9 4.73 6.10 38.54
C ARG A 9 4.13 5.46 37.28
N PHE A 10 2.83 5.17 37.29
CA PHE A 10 2.12 4.64 36.13
C PHE A 10 2.08 5.61 34.95
N ASN A 11 1.85 6.91 35.23
CA ASN A 11 1.82 7.95 34.20
C ASN A 11 3.22 8.22 33.63
N VAL A 12 4.27 8.06 34.45
CA VAL A 12 5.66 8.14 34.01
C VAL A 12 5.98 7.00 33.05
N ILE A 13 5.55 5.77 33.37
CA ILE A 13 5.77 4.61 32.50
C ILE A 13 5.06 4.79 31.14
N ILE A 14 3.81 5.26 31.14
CA ILE A 14 3.07 5.54 29.89
C ILE A 14 3.77 6.61 29.06
N LEU A 15 4.23 7.69 29.71
CA LEU A 15 4.95 8.77 29.04
C LEU A 15 6.28 8.27 28.43
N TRP A 16 7.03 7.44 29.16
CA TRP A 16 8.25 6.81 28.64
C TRP A 16 7.96 5.86 27.48
N LEU A 17 6.88 5.06 27.55
CA LEU A 17 6.48 4.19 26.45
C LEU A 17 6.17 5.01 25.19
N PHE A 18 5.41 6.10 25.32
CA PHE A 18 5.10 7.02 24.23
C PHE A 18 6.35 7.68 23.62
N VAL A 19 7.29 8.13 24.46
CA VAL A 19 8.55 8.73 24.00
C VAL A 19 9.40 7.71 23.25
N THR A 20 9.47 6.46 23.71
CA THR A 20 10.24 5.41 23.03
C THR A 20 9.64 4.98 21.68
N LEU A 21 8.31 5.01 21.52
CA LEU A 21 7.66 4.74 20.24
C LEU A 21 7.83 5.89 19.21
N SER A 22 8.23 7.08 19.65
CA SER A 22 8.37 8.25 18.78
C SER A 22 9.67 8.26 17.95
N TYR A 23 10.61 7.33 18.24
CA TYR A 23 11.90 7.24 17.55
C TYR A 23 11.91 6.32 16.32
N THR A 24 10.79 5.69 15.98
CA THR A 24 10.72 4.85 14.79
C THR A 24 10.43 5.72 13.57
N SER A 25 11.24 5.60 12.52
CA SER A 25 10.97 6.17 11.21
C SER A 25 9.52 5.89 10.82
N ALA A 26 8.75 6.94 10.53
CA ALA A 26 7.37 6.81 10.08
C ALA A 26 7.38 6.04 8.75
N LEU A 27 7.09 4.74 8.80
CA LEU A 27 6.80 3.97 7.61
C LEU A 27 5.51 4.53 7.04
N SER A 28 5.59 5.16 5.87
CA SER A 28 4.41 5.64 5.16
C SER A 28 3.42 4.49 5.00
N GLN A 29 2.24 4.64 5.60
CA GLN A 29 1.15 3.69 5.42
C GLN A 29 0.28 4.20 4.29
N ASP A 30 0.22 3.40 3.23
CA ASP A 30 -0.74 3.65 2.15
C ASP A 30 -2.13 3.29 2.67
N LEU A 31 -3.05 4.25 2.67
CA LEU A 31 -4.41 4.04 3.15
C LEU A 31 -5.29 3.63 1.97
N GLU A 32 -5.38 2.32 1.72
CA GLU A 32 -6.42 1.79 0.86
C GLU A 32 -7.76 1.82 1.61
N PRO A 33 -8.78 2.57 1.14
CA PRO A 33 -10.11 2.50 1.72
C PRO A 33 -10.59 1.05 1.70
N ARG A 34 -11.27 0.63 2.76
CA ARG A 34 -11.92 -0.70 2.82
C ARG A 34 -10.97 -1.90 2.77
N LEU A 35 -9.69 -1.71 3.03
CA LEU A 35 -8.67 -2.76 3.10
C LEU A 35 -9.08 -3.98 3.97
N LEU A 36 -9.67 -3.73 5.14
CA LEU A 36 -10.21 -4.75 6.05
C LEU A 36 -11.70 -5.06 5.83
N SER A 37 -12.20 -4.88 4.60
CA SER A 37 -13.56 -5.33 4.27
C SER A 37 -13.67 -6.83 4.41
N ALA A 38 -14.72 -7.22 5.12
CA ALA A 38 -15.11 -8.60 5.29
C ALA A 38 -15.77 -9.09 4.00
N ILE A 39 -15.48 -10.34 3.66
CA ILE A 39 -16.08 -11.09 2.56
C ILE A 39 -16.32 -12.52 3.08
N PRO A 40 -17.30 -13.27 2.57
CA PRO A 40 -17.49 -14.64 2.99
C PRO A 40 -16.24 -15.48 2.72
N THR A 41 -15.98 -16.48 3.54
CA THR A 41 -14.94 -17.50 3.31
C THR A 41 -15.22 -18.29 2.02
N GLY A 42 -14.16 -18.65 1.30
CA GLY A 42 -14.26 -19.27 -0.03
C GLY A 42 -14.56 -18.28 -1.16
N GLY A 43 -14.57 -16.97 -0.87
CA GLY A 43 -14.74 -15.92 -1.86
C GLY A 43 -13.53 -15.82 -2.78
N ASN A 44 -13.81 -15.58 -4.07
CA ASN A 44 -12.83 -15.28 -5.11
C ASN A 44 -13.21 -13.94 -5.73
N ILE A 45 -12.30 -12.98 -5.72
CA ILE A 45 -12.56 -11.62 -6.21
C ILE A 45 -11.51 -11.32 -7.26
N VAL A 46 -11.97 -10.83 -8.42
CA VAL A 46 -11.13 -10.29 -9.48
C VAL A 46 -11.42 -8.80 -9.59
N ILE A 47 -10.37 -8.00 -9.71
CA ILE A 47 -10.45 -6.55 -9.90
C ILE A 47 -9.68 -6.20 -11.17
N ALA A 48 -10.24 -5.31 -11.97
CA ALA A 48 -9.55 -4.62 -13.05
C ALA A 48 -9.87 -3.13 -12.92
N SER A 49 -8.87 -2.27 -13.00
CA SER A 49 -9.07 -0.83 -13.01
C SER A 49 -8.18 -0.16 -14.05
N TYR A 50 -8.65 1.00 -14.52
CA TYR A 50 -7.92 1.89 -15.40
C TYR A 50 -7.85 3.27 -14.73
N SER A 51 -6.71 3.93 -14.85
CA SER A 51 -6.55 5.32 -14.43
C SER A 51 -5.66 6.07 -15.41
N HIS A 52 -6.02 7.32 -15.65
CA HIS A 52 -5.21 8.27 -16.41
C HIS A 52 -4.68 9.33 -15.45
N SER A 53 -3.39 9.65 -15.56
CA SER A 53 -2.74 10.71 -14.78
C SER A 53 -1.88 11.54 -15.72
N ALA A 54 -1.93 12.86 -15.58
CA ALA A 54 -1.10 13.77 -16.35
C ALA A 54 -0.65 14.97 -15.52
N GLY A 55 0.56 15.45 -15.78
CA GLY A 55 1.09 16.70 -15.22
C GLY A 55 2.57 16.62 -14.83
N ASN A 56 3.03 17.71 -14.22
CA ASN A 56 4.41 17.88 -13.77
C ASN A 56 4.70 17.00 -12.54
N ILE A 57 5.74 16.17 -12.61
CA ILE A 57 6.18 15.26 -11.56
C ILE A 57 7.47 15.79 -10.94
N LEU A 58 7.45 16.02 -9.64
CA LEU A 58 8.66 16.34 -8.88
C LEU A 58 9.51 15.08 -8.73
N VAL A 59 10.77 15.17 -9.17
CA VAL A 59 11.79 14.14 -9.00
C VAL A 59 12.86 14.60 -8.03
N ASP A 60 13.68 13.66 -7.57
CA ASP A 60 14.83 13.95 -6.71
C ASP A 60 15.74 14.99 -7.38
N SER A 61 16.10 16.06 -6.66
CA SER A 61 16.98 17.12 -7.15
C SER A 61 18.40 16.65 -7.48
N ALA A 62 18.79 15.45 -7.05
CA ALA A 62 20.04 14.81 -7.45
C ALA A 62 20.02 14.27 -8.89
N LEU A 63 18.83 14.09 -9.49
CA LEU A 63 18.70 13.72 -10.90
C LEU A 63 18.79 14.98 -11.78
N PRO A 64 19.51 14.95 -12.91
CA PRO A 64 19.63 16.10 -13.82
C PRO A 64 18.38 16.24 -14.70
N ILE A 65 17.19 16.24 -14.09
CA ILE A 65 15.89 16.27 -14.76
C ILE A 65 15.13 17.52 -14.32
N GLU A 66 14.74 18.34 -15.28
CA GLU A 66 13.92 19.54 -15.09
C GLU A 66 12.63 19.45 -15.90
N ASP A 67 11.60 20.17 -15.48
CA ASP A 67 10.29 20.27 -16.16
C ASP A 67 9.71 18.91 -16.61
N LEU A 68 9.74 17.92 -15.72
CA LEU A 68 9.24 16.57 -16.01
C LEU A 68 7.71 16.55 -16.07
N ASP A 69 7.15 16.64 -17.27
CA ASP A 69 5.72 16.42 -17.54
C ASP A 69 5.48 14.98 -17.99
N ALA A 70 4.56 14.28 -17.32
CA ALA A 70 4.23 12.90 -17.63
C ALA A 70 2.74 12.75 -17.98
N SER A 71 2.44 11.82 -18.87
CA SER A 71 1.10 11.33 -19.15
C SER A 71 1.08 9.80 -19.08
N LEU A 72 0.35 9.27 -18.11
CA LEU A 72 0.35 7.86 -17.72
C LEU A 72 -1.04 7.27 -17.89
N ASN A 73 -1.11 6.12 -18.56
CA ASN A 73 -2.27 5.25 -18.57
C ASN A 73 -1.92 4.00 -17.76
N ASN A 74 -2.57 3.82 -16.62
CA ASN A 74 -2.30 2.71 -15.72
C ASN A 74 -3.46 1.72 -15.74
N PHE A 75 -3.12 0.44 -15.82
CA PHE A 75 -4.04 -0.68 -15.63
C PHE A 75 -3.62 -1.44 -14.38
N VAL A 76 -4.58 -1.81 -13.55
CA VAL A 76 -4.32 -2.62 -12.35
C VAL A 76 -5.22 -3.83 -12.37
N PHE A 77 -4.61 -5.01 -12.27
CA PHE A 77 -5.31 -6.28 -12.14
C PHE A 77 -5.09 -6.85 -10.75
N GLY A 78 -6.15 -7.32 -10.12
CA GLY A 78 -6.08 -7.89 -8.77
C GLY A 78 -6.84 -9.19 -8.67
N TYR A 79 -6.32 -10.11 -7.87
CA TYR A 79 -7.04 -11.31 -7.45
C TYR A 79 -6.93 -11.49 -5.95
N ALA A 80 -8.05 -11.80 -5.30
CA ALA A 80 -8.11 -12.07 -3.87
C ALA A 80 -8.91 -13.34 -3.58
N LYS A 81 -8.45 -14.09 -2.58
CA LYS A 81 -9.14 -15.27 -2.07
C LYS A 81 -9.27 -15.20 -0.55
N SER A 82 -10.47 -15.46 -0.04
CA SER A 82 -10.74 -15.53 1.40
C SER A 82 -10.87 -16.96 1.90
N PHE A 83 -10.45 -17.18 3.14
CA PHE A 83 -10.55 -18.46 3.83
C PHE A 83 -10.56 -18.27 5.35
N LYS A 84 -10.83 -19.36 6.07
CA LYS A 84 -10.75 -19.40 7.53
C LYS A 84 -9.38 -19.91 7.95
N LEU A 85 -8.68 -19.15 8.79
CA LEU A 85 -7.43 -19.56 9.43
C LEU A 85 -7.47 -19.14 10.90
N PHE A 86 -7.13 -20.04 11.83
CA PHE A 86 -7.23 -19.80 13.28
C PHE A 86 -8.59 -19.25 13.76
N ASN A 87 -9.67 -19.72 13.13
CA ASN A 87 -11.03 -19.22 13.35
C ASN A 87 -11.22 -17.70 13.07
N LYS A 88 -10.38 -17.12 12.22
CA LYS A 88 -10.45 -15.74 11.75
C LYS A 88 -10.62 -15.67 10.23
N LEU A 89 -11.29 -14.62 9.77
CA LEU A 89 -11.40 -14.35 8.34
C LEU A 89 -10.05 -13.85 7.83
N THR A 90 -9.48 -14.59 6.88
CA THR A 90 -8.18 -14.30 6.28
C THR A 90 -8.33 -14.14 4.77
N LYS A 91 -7.56 -13.24 4.18
CA LYS A 91 -7.46 -13.04 2.73
C LYS A 91 -6.00 -13.12 2.31
N VAL A 92 -5.78 -13.71 1.15
CA VAL A 92 -4.56 -13.52 0.36
C VAL A 92 -4.92 -12.85 -0.95
N ASP A 93 -4.11 -11.91 -1.38
CA ASP A 93 -4.33 -11.20 -2.62
C ASP A 93 -3.03 -10.78 -3.31
N MET A 94 -3.13 -10.61 -4.63
CA MET A 94 -2.06 -10.15 -5.50
C MET A 94 -2.59 -9.04 -6.40
N ILE A 95 -1.76 -8.02 -6.63
CA ILE A 95 -2.03 -6.90 -7.52
C ILE A 95 -0.88 -6.78 -8.53
N ILE A 96 -1.23 -6.68 -9.81
CA ILE A 96 -0.32 -6.52 -10.94
C ILE A 96 -0.61 -5.18 -11.61
N PRO A 97 0.28 -4.19 -11.47
CA PRO A 97 0.17 -2.92 -12.17
C PRO A 97 0.86 -2.99 -13.55
N ILE A 98 0.26 -2.33 -14.54
CA ILE A 98 0.84 -2.05 -15.85
C ILE A 98 0.74 -0.55 -16.08
N SER A 99 1.82 0.10 -16.50
CA SER A 99 1.85 1.52 -16.79
C SER A 99 2.32 1.74 -18.22
N LEU A 100 1.60 2.61 -18.94
CA LEU A 100 1.98 3.12 -20.25
C LEU A 100 2.18 4.63 -20.14
N GLY A 101 3.44 5.04 -20.08
CA GLY A 101 3.84 6.40 -19.77
C GLY A 101 4.57 7.08 -20.91
N LYS A 102 4.19 8.33 -21.17
CA LYS A 102 4.96 9.29 -21.98
C LYS A 102 5.53 10.35 -21.05
N TYR A 103 6.80 10.67 -21.20
CA TYR A 103 7.51 11.62 -20.36
C TYR A 103 8.21 12.65 -21.25
N ASN A 104 8.01 13.92 -20.92
CA ASN A 104 8.73 15.05 -21.49
C ASN A 104 9.55 15.66 -20.35
N ALA A 105 10.83 15.89 -20.58
CA ALA A 105 11.69 16.55 -19.59
C ALA A 105 12.84 17.28 -20.28
N ILE A 106 13.53 18.11 -19.52
CA ILE A 106 14.84 18.64 -19.87
C ILE A 106 15.86 17.83 -19.08
N VAL A 107 16.79 17.17 -19.79
CA VAL A 107 17.87 16.37 -19.19
C VAL A 107 19.19 17.00 -19.58
N GLU A 108 19.97 17.45 -18.60
CA GLU A 108 21.24 18.16 -18.84
C GLU A 108 21.12 19.34 -19.83
N GLY A 109 19.97 20.04 -19.80
CA GLY A 109 19.69 21.17 -20.70
C GLY A 109 19.08 20.79 -22.06
N GLU A 110 18.96 19.50 -22.38
CA GLU A 110 18.38 19.02 -23.62
C GLU A 110 16.94 18.52 -23.45
N LYS A 111 16.04 18.97 -24.34
CA LYS A 111 14.65 18.50 -24.37
C LYS A 111 14.61 17.04 -24.80
N THR A 112 14.10 16.19 -23.93
CA THR A 112 14.01 14.75 -24.09
C THR A 112 12.56 14.29 -23.99
N ASN A 113 12.14 13.43 -24.93
CA ASN A 113 10.87 12.72 -24.87
C ASN A 113 11.14 11.22 -24.81
N VAL A 114 10.54 10.54 -23.84
CA VAL A 114 10.68 9.09 -23.71
C VAL A 114 9.34 8.43 -23.40
N ASN A 115 9.16 7.21 -23.93
CA ASN A 115 8.08 6.34 -23.54
C ASN A 115 8.60 5.24 -22.62
N ARG A 116 7.84 4.90 -21.58
CA ARG A 116 8.08 3.74 -20.71
C ARG A 116 6.77 3.00 -20.56
N ASN A 117 6.75 1.75 -21.01
CA ASN A 117 5.56 0.92 -21.05
C ASN A 117 5.92 -0.43 -20.47
N GLY A 118 5.23 -0.88 -19.43
CA GLY A 118 5.61 -2.12 -18.79
C GLY A 118 4.86 -2.46 -17.52
N PHE A 119 5.23 -3.61 -16.96
CA PHE A 119 4.76 -4.02 -15.64
C PHE A 119 5.45 -3.21 -14.55
N GLY A 120 4.70 -2.84 -13.52
CA GLY A 120 5.29 -2.42 -12.25
C GLY A 120 5.49 -3.61 -11.31
N ASP A 121 6.13 -3.36 -10.17
CA ASP A 121 6.39 -4.40 -9.17
C ASP A 121 5.06 -4.96 -8.60
N PRO A 122 4.78 -6.27 -8.76
CA PRO A 122 3.58 -6.87 -8.21
C PRO A 122 3.54 -6.79 -6.68
N LEU A 123 2.36 -6.49 -6.13
CA LEU A 123 2.11 -6.46 -4.69
C LEU A 123 1.41 -7.74 -4.27
N PHE A 124 1.91 -8.38 -3.21
CA PHE A 124 1.27 -9.48 -2.53
C PHE A 124 0.86 -9.05 -1.14
N ARG A 125 -0.26 -9.59 -0.66
CA ARG A 125 -0.79 -9.27 0.65
C ARG A 125 -1.45 -10.47 1.29
N ILE A 126 -1.25 -10.59 2.60
CA ILE A 126 -2.04 -11.41 3.49
C ILE A 126 -2.66 -10.51 4.56
N SER A 127 -3.95 -10.69 4.83
CA SER A 127 -4.67 -9.94 5.84
C SER A 127 -5.59 -10.84 6.66
N MET A 128 -5.72 -10.54 7.95
CA MET A 128 -6.57 -11.29 8.88
C MET A 128 -7.36 -10.34 9.76
N ILE A 129 -8.66 -10.54 9.87
CA ILE A 129 -9.51 -9.79 10.79
C ILE A 129 -9.55 -10.54 12.12
N LEU A 130 -9.01 -9.92 13.17
CA LEU A 130 -8.89 -10.49 14.51
C LEU A 130 -10.16 -10.32 15.33
N VAL A 131 -10.84 -9.17 15.18
CA VAL A 131 -12.03 -8.78 15.95
C VAL A 131 -13.10 -8.20 15.03
N GLY A 132 -14.36 -8.48 15.33
CA GLY A 132 -15.53 -7.88 14.66
C GLY A 132 -16.03 -8.62 13.42
N VAL A 133 -15.47 -9.80 13.08
CA VAL A 133 -15.94 -10.61 11.95
C VAL A 133 -15.84 -12.09 12.26
N THR A 134 -16.94 -12.81 12.02
CA THR A 134 -16.97 -14.28 12.05
C THR A 134 -16.69 -14.84 10.64
N PRO A 135 -15.77 -15.81 10.47
CA PRO A 135 -15.45 -16.39 9.16
C PRO A 135 -16.55 -17.35 8.69
N LEU A 136 -17.53 -16.80 7.97
CA LEU A 136 -18.72 -17.55 7.52
C LEU A 136 -18.69 -17.90 6.04
N LYS A 137 -19.43 -18.94 5.66
CA LYS A 137 -19.73 -19.25 4.26
C LYS A 137 -20.77 -18.26 3.71
N PRO A 138 -20.90 -18.10 2.38
CA PRO A 138 -21.82 -17.14 1.77
C PRO A 138 -23.26 -17.22 2.29
N GLN A 139 -23.78 -18.43 2.50
CA GLN A 139 -25.17 -18.68 2.94
C GLN A 139 -25.51 -18.04 4.29
N ASP A 140 -24.52 -17.90 5.19
CA ASP A 140 -24.72 -17.35 6.53
C ASP A 140 -24.16 -15.92 6.64
N TYR A 141 -23.14 -15.60 5.85
CA TYR A 141 -22.50 -14.30 5.86
C TYR A 141 -23.47 -13.15 5.57
N PHE A 142 -24.32 -13.29 4.54
CA PHE A 142 -25.25 -12.23 4.14
C PHE A 142 -26.46 -12.06 5.07
N LYS A 143 -26.63 -12.95 6.05
CA LYS A 143 -27.70 -12.85 7.06
C LYS A 143 -27.26 -12.01 8.28
N GLN A 144 -25.98 -11.69 8.40
CA GLN A 144 -25.44 -10.96 9.53
C GLN A 144 -25.40 -9.46 9.27
N GLU A 145 -25.71 -8.67 10.30
CA GLU A 145 -25.43 -7.24 10.26
C GLU A 145 -23.92 -6.99 10.33
N PRO A 146 -23.38 -6.06 9.51
CA PRO A 146 -21.98 -5.70 9.59
C PRO A 146 -21.65 -5.02 10.92
N GLU A 147 -20.70 -5.59 11.65
CA GLU A 147 -20.13 -4.93 12.84
C GLU A 147 -19.50 -3.57 12.49
N LYS A 148 -19.70 -2.59 13.37
CA LYS A 148 -19.17 -1.23 13.21
C LYS A 148 -17.66 -1.17 13.44
N PHE A 149 -17.15 -2.01 14.33
CA PHE A 149 -15.72 -2.03 14.70
C PHE A 149 -15.05 -3.30 14.20
N LYS A 150 -13.88 -3.14 13.57
CA LYS A 150 -13.04 -4.25 13.09
C LYS A 150 -11.58 -3.95 13.40
N LEU A 151 -10.86 -4.96 13.87
CA LEU A 151 -9.42 -4.91 14.07
C LEU A 151 -8.79 -6.04 13.27
N GLY A 152 -7.72 -5.75 12.53
CA GLY A 152 -7.02 -6.74 11.71
C GLY A 152 -5.53 -6.48 11.62
N LEU A 153 -4.82 -7.49 11.12
CA LEU A 153 -3.41 -7.44 10.79
C LEU A 153 -3.23 -7.65 9.30
N ILE A 154 -2.20 -7.02 8.76
CA ILE A 154 -1.90 -7.05 7.34
C ILE A 154 -0.39 -7.11 7.19
N PHE A 155 0.06 -8.00 6.33
CA PHE A 155 1.42 -8.00 5.82
C PHE A 155 1.35 -7.92 4.30
N ARG A 156 2.13 -7.03 3.73
CA ARG A 156 2.21 -6.82 2.29
C ARG A 156 3.66 -6.79 1.88
N PHE A 157 3.94 -7.12 0.63
CA PHE A 157 5.26 -6.96 0.05
C PHE A 157 5.19 -6.82 -1.46
N LYS A 158 6.12 -6.07 -2.04
CA LYS A 158 6.32 -5.99 -3.49
C LYS A 158 7.51 -6.82 -3.92
N VAL A 159 7.33 -7.51 -5.03
CA VAL A 159 8.38 -8.33 -5.65
C VAL A 159 9.01 -7.53 -6.80
N PRO A 160 10.35 -7.45 -6.90
CA PRO A 160 11.04 -6.68 -7.93
C PRO A 160 10.99 -7.37 -9.30
N LEU A 161 9.79 -7.45 -9.89
CA LEU A 161 9.55 -8.04 -11.22
C LEU A 161 9.04 -6.99 -12.21
N GLY A 162 8.90 -5.73 -11.80
CA GLY A 162 8.56 -4.64 -12.70
C GLY A 162 9.70 -4.32 -13.67
N GLU A 163 9.37 -3.63 -14.77
CA GLU A 163 10.36 -3.22 -15.75
C GLU A 163 11.34 -2.22 -15.17
N TYR A 164 12.62 -2.60 -15.19
CA TYR A 164 13.71 -1.82 -14.67
C TYR A 164 14.94 -1.99 -15.55
N ASP A 165 15.62 -0.88 -15.80
CA ASP A 165 16.89 -0.79 -16.50
C ASP A 165 17.80 0.19 -15.73
N PRO A 166 18.96 -0.25 -15.23
CA PRO A 166 19.84 0.59 -14.42
C PRO A 166 20.41 1.79 -15.20
N ASP A 167 20.45 1.74 -16.54
CA ASP A 167 20.95 2.83 -17.38
C ASP A 167 19.88 3.90 -17.64
N LYS A 168 18.63 3.66 -17.20
CA LYS A 168 17.52 4.61 -17.34
C LYS A 168 17.30 5.39 -16.06
N LEU A 169 17.17 6.71 -16.18
CA LEU A 169 16.81 7.58 -15.04
C LEU A 169 15.37 7.35 -14.54
N LEU A 170 14.45 7.03 -15.45
CA LEU A 170 13.04 6.76 -15.15
C LEU A 170 12.72 5.29 -15.42
N ASN A 171 12.27 4.61 -14.37
CA ASN A 171 11.89 3.19 -14.37
C ASN A 171 10.48 2.99 -13.79
N ILE A 172 9.81 1.91 -14.19
CA ILE A 172 8.48 1.55 -13.70
C ILE A 172 8.61 0.68 -12.44
N GLY A 173 9.46 -0.34 -12.50
CA GLY A 173 9.87 -1.15 -11.35
C GLY A 173 10.94 -0.45 -10.52
N THR A 174 11.11 -0.91 -9.29
CA THR A 174 12.08 -0.35 -8.34
C THR A 174 13.32 -1.22 -8.15
N ASN A 175 13.33 -2.43 -8.72
CA ASN A 175 14.39 -3.44 -8.59
C ASN A 175 14.78 -3.72 -7.12
N ARG A 176 13.80 -3.62 -6.21
CA ARG A 176 13.97 -3.97 -4.79
C ARG A 176 12.71 -4.55 -4.19
N TRP A 177 12.88 -5.30 -3.12
CA TRP A 177 11.79 -5.69 -2.25
C TRP A 177 11.33 -4.51 -1.39
N SER A 178 10.03 -4.43 -1.14
CA SER A 178 9.44 -3.50 -0.16
C SER A 178 8.36 -4.21 0.64
N PHE A 179 8.14 -3.84 1.90
CA PHE A 179 7.14 -4.41 2.80
C PHE A 179 6.30 -3.31 3.47
#